data_AF-A0A2A3MZ25-F1
#
_entry.id   AF-A0A2A3MZ25-F1
#
_cell.length_a   1.000
_cell.length_b   1.000
_cell.length_c   1.000
_cell.angle_alpha   90.00
_cell.angle_beta   90.00
_cell.angle_gamma   90.00
#
_symmetry.space_group_name_H-M   'P 1'
#
loop_
_entity.id
_entity.type
_entity.pdbx_description
1 polymer ?
#
loop_
_entity_poly.entity_id
_entity_poly.type
_entity_poly.pdbx_seq_one_letter_code
_entity_poly.pdbx_strand_id
1 'polypeptide(L)'
;MATRALVVEWRDRMQLLVRLFVAVALLASAPASADSWMPPMRKTYLSPDKTVRLTVIPRDLEDQLSYFSDKVGGKEPAGQRQGGEPQARAILERTNGRAWTKIWQTPLANEVAPVSALVADNGSYVVTFDNWHSAGFGDNVVVIYRADGSQVRSMRLLDILPEDYIRALPTSVSSIWWSGEHALTTDDRQLVLKVVIPGSRGAIGTPRGYFDVIVDLATGTVTPPSGVAWDAAMAAAAPLTARSKASEATWRAFAVAPLTAPKDATEDAWRRYLYQAAKRLAPKNQNAMGLSPRWILPSENEPDFAEQAKDIRSIFASWDKPDDLMFASPSAPEAMARTLKEGAESGVPGRLHGSRLFVALPEALARDVRVALKATGATVIVFDPSNPIPQRPEALREMGVAPDQVDAEATKAAAAAKQFEADAVRLEALVPPEPAIAKNDGEDTEEIMADILEAAADRATEEMQKSDAPND
;
A
#
# COMPACT_ATOMS: atom_id res chain seq x y z
N MET A 1 2.74 -54.45 -16.97
CA MET A 1 1.91 -53.93 -15.86
C MET A 1 2.73 -53.13 -14.84
N ALA A 2 4.00 -53.45 -14.58
CA ALA A 2 4.86 -52.69 -13.64
C ALA A 2 5.15 -51.23 -14.05
N THR A 3 5.13 -50.89 -15.33
CA THR A 3 5.42 -49.53 -15.84
C THR A 3 4.30 -48.52 -15.65
N ARG A 4 3.04 -48.96 -15.43
CA ARG A 4 1.91 -48.03 -15.19
C ARG A 4 1.82 -47.59 -13.72
N ALA A 5 2.27 -48.41 -12.77
CA ALA A 5 2.25 -48.08 -11.34
C ALA A 5 3.25 -46.97 -10.98
N LEU A 6 4.46 -47.02 -11.57
CA LEU A 6 5.51 -46.02 -11.38
C LEU A 6 5.15 -44.61 -11.90
N VAL A 7 4.35 -44.53 -12.97
CA VAL A 7 3.94 -43.24 -13.57
C VAL A 7 2.85 -42.54 -12.74
N VAL A 8 1.98 -43.31 -12.09
CA VAL A 8 0.93 -42.76 -11.21
C VAL A 8 1.55 -42.22 -9.92
N GLU A 9 2.48 -42.97 -9.33
CA GLU A 9 3.17 -42.57 -8.09
C GLU A 9 4.02 -41.29 -8.27
N TRP A 10 4.64 -41.12 -9.44
CA TRP A 10 5.37 -39.90 -9.79
C TRP A 10 4.45 -38.68 -9.96
N ARG A 11 3.26 -38.87 -10.56
CA ARG A 11 2.31 -37.79 -10.78
C ARG A 11 1.73 -37.26 -9.47
N ASP A 12 1.47 -38.16 -8.52
CA ASP A 12 0.94 -37.78 -7.20
C ASP A 12 1.99 -37.08 -6.34
N ARG A 13 3.26 -37.52 -6.40
CA ARG A 13 4.38 -36.84 -5.73
C ARG A 13 4.66 -35.46 -6.32
N MET A 14 4.56 -35.30 -7.64
CA MET A 14 4.73 -34.01 -8.31
C MET A 14 3.58 -33.05 -7.99
N GLN A 15 2.34 -33.52 -7.93
CA GLN A 15 1.20 -32.72 -7.48
C GLN A 15 1.32 -32.31 -6.01
N LEU A 16 1.85 -33.17 -5.15
CA LEU A 16 2.10 -32.84 -3.74
C LEU A 16 3.17 -31.75 -3.61
N LEU A 17 4.27 -31.85 -4.38
CA LEU A 17 5.34 -30.84 -4.38
C LEU A 17 4.85 -29.49 -4.91
N VAL A 18 4.06 -29.46 -5.99
CA VAL A 18 3.45 -28.24 -6.52
C VAL A 18 2.52 -27.59 -5.49
N ARG A 19 1.69 -28.38 -4.79
CA ARG A 19 0.82 -27.86 -3.73
C ARG A 19 1.62 -27.29 -2.56
N LEU A 20 2.71 -27.93 -2.17
CA LEU A 20 3.59 -27.44 -1.11
C LEU A 20 4.28 -26.13 -1.52
N PHE A 21 4.72 -26.02 -2.78
CA PHE A 21 5.37 -24.83 -3.30
C PHE A 21 4.41 -23.64 -3.41
N VAL A 22 3.16 -23.88 -3.83
CA VAL A 22 2.09 -22.85 -3.83
C VAL A 22 1.75 -22.42 -2.41
N ALA A 23 1.66 -23.35 -1.45
CA ALA A 23 1.40 -23.01 -0.05
C ALA A 23 2.55 -22.17 0.55
N VAL A 24 3.81 -22.53 0.27
CA VAL A 24 4.99 -21.77 0.71
C VAL A 24 5.06 -20.40 0.04
N ALA A 25 4.69 -20.28 -1.25
CA ALA A 25 4.64 -18.99 -1.95
C ALA A 25 3.51 -18.08 -1.44
N LEU A 26 2.36 -18.64 -1.06
CA LEU A 26 1.28 -17.90 -0.40
C LEU A 26 1.69 -17.44 1.02
N LEU A 27 2.49 -18.24 1.73
CA LEU A 27 3.02 -17.90 3.05
C LEU A 27 4.23 -16.93 3.01
N ALA A 28 4.97 -16.88 1.90
CA ALA A 28 6.12 -16.00 1.69
C ALA A 28 5.76 -14.65 1.06
N SER A 29 4.49 -14.45 0.70
CA SER A 29 3.97 -13.14 0.32
C SER A 29 3.92 -12.29 1.58
N ALA A 30 4.87 -11.35 1.75
CA ALA A 30 4.76 -10.35 2.81
C ALA A 30 3.36 -9.73 2.70
N PRO A 31 2.53 -9.78 3.76
CA PRO A 31 1.17 -9.30 3.67
C PRO A 31 1.25 -7.85 3.21
N ALA A 32 0.65 -7.55 2.05
CA ALA A 32 0.37 -6.16 1.74
C ALA A 32 -0.50 -5.69 2.91
N SER A 33 -0.02 -4.71 3.69
CA SER A 33 -0.82 -4.02 4.70
C SER A 33 -1.83 -3.13 3.96
N ALA A 34 -2.72 -3.76 3.21
CA ALA A 34 -3.88 -3.16 2.62
C ALA A 34 -4.98 -3.20 3.67
N ASP A 35 -5.54 -2.04 3.98
CA ASP A 35 -6.67 -1.98 4.88
C ASP A 35 -7.89 -2.57 4.20
N SER A 36 -8.60 -3.44 4.90
CA SER A 36 -9.95 -3.83 4.50
C SER A 36 -10.93 -2.80 5.04
N TRP A 37 -11.69 -2.16 4.16
CA TRP A 37 -12.74 -1.23 4.55
C TRP A 37 -14.09 -1.78 4.11
N MET A 38 -15.02 -1.87 5.08
CA MET A 38 -16.41 -2.11 4.75
C MET A 38 -16.96 -0.94 3.91
N PRO A 39 -17.92 -1.19 3.01
CA PRO A 39 -18.63 -0.12 2.31
C PRO A 39 -19.15 0.94 3.28
N PRO A 40 -19.19 2.22 2.88
CA PRO A 40 -19.64 3.28 3.76
C PRO A 40 -21.14 3.07 4.03
N MET A 41 -21.52 2.98 5.30
CA MET A 41 -22.90 2.73 5.71
C MET A 41 -23.46 3.89 6.54
N ARG A 42 -24.78 4.03 6.55
CA ARG A 42 -25.46 4.93 7.49
C ARG A 42 -25.10 4.53 8.91
N LYS A 43 -24.63 5.48 9.72
CA LYS A 43 -24.22 5.25 11.11
C LYS A 43 -24.79 6.31 12.03
N THR A 44 -25.22 5.89 13.20
CA THR A 44 -25.77 6.77 14.24
C THR A 44 -24.82 6.82 15.43
N TYR A 45 -24.50 8.03 15.88
CA TYR A 45 -23.66 8.31 17.04
C TYR A 45 -24.53 8.96 18.11
N LEU A 46 -24.49 8.43 19.33
CA LEU A 46 -25.22 8.99 20.47
C LEU A 46 -24.30 9.86 21.32
N SER A 47 -24.85 10.90 21.90
CA SER A 47 -24.19 11.60 22.99
C SER A 47 -24.04 10.67 24.20
N PRO A 48 -23.06 10.91 25.09
CA PRO A 48 -22.91 10.16 26.33
C PRO A 48 -24.21 9.99 27.14
N ASP A 49 -25.00 11.07 27.26
CA ASP A 49 -26.30 11.06 27.96
C ASP A 49 -27.46 10.47 27.14
N LYS A 50 -27.20 10.14 25.87
CA LYS A 50 -28.14 9.60 24.87
C LYS A 50 -29.33 10.51 24.55
N THR A 51 -29.27 11.79 24.90
CA THR A 51 -30.34 12.76 24.59
C THR A 51 -30.19 13.39 23.22
N VAL A 52 -29.00 13.31 22.62
CA VAL A 52 -28.70 13.79 21.27
C VAL A 52 -28.14 12.66 20.43
N ARG A 53 -28.47 12.65 19.13
CA ARG A 53 -27.90 11.72 18.17
C ARG A 53 -27.53 12.40 16.86
N LEU A 54 -26.44 11.94 16.27
CA LEU A 54 -26.01 12.28 14.92
C LEU A 54 -26.21 11.07 14.01
N THR A 55 -27.03 11.20 12.97
CA THR A 55 -27.12 10.21 11.91
C THR A 55 -26.29 10.68 10.72
N VAL A 56 -25.23 9.95 10.39
CA VAL A 56 -24.40 10.16 9.21
C VAL A 56 -24.95 9.29 8.08
N ILE A 57 -25.20 9.90 6.94
CA ILE A 57 -25.62 9.25 5.70
C ILE A 57 -24.49 9.46 4.69
N PRO A 58 -23.80 8.39 4.26
CA PRO A 58 -22.75 8.48 3.26
C PRO A 58 -23.23 9.05 1.93
N ARG A 59 -22.27 9.51 1.13
CA ARG A 59 -22.45 9.73 -0.31
C ARG A 59 -22.80 8.42 -1.00
N ASP A 60 -23.64 8.49 -2.02
CA ASP A 60 -23.96 7.31 -2.82
C ASP A 60 -22.82 6.97 -3.78
N LEU A 61 -22.24 5.79 -3.62
CA LEU A 61 -21.25 5.22 -4.53
C LEU A 61 -21.89 4.15 -5.42
N GLU A 62 -21.38 4.01 -6.65
CA GLU A 62 -21.71 2.88 -7.52
C GLU A 62 -21.16 1.59 -6.91
N ASP A 63 -19.85 1.58 -6.66
CA ASP A 63 -19.13 0.54 -5.92
C ASP A 63 -17.73 1.06 -5.49
N GLN A 64 -17.02 0.27 -4.68
CA GLN A 64 -15.69 0.64 -4.18
C GLN A 64 -14.63 0.69 -5.29
N LEU A 65 -14.69 -0.23 -6.26
CA LEU A 65 -13.69 -0.33 -7.32
C LEU A 65 -13.79 0.86 -8.28
N SER A 66 -15.02 1.27 -8.62
CA SER A 66 -15.31 2.45 -9.41
C SER A 66 -14.78 3.73 -8.75
N TYR A 67 -14.87 3.83 -7.41
CA TYR A 67 -14.26 4.93 -6.65
C TYR A 67 -12.74 5.00 -6.88
N PHE A 68 -12.01 3.90 -6.69
CA PHE A 68 -10.56 3.90 -6.89
C PHE A 68 -10.14 4.10 -8.34
N SER A 69 -10.87 3.48 -9.28
CA SER A 69 -10.61 3.66 -10.71
C SER A 69 -10.76 5.13 -11.12
N ASP A 70 -11.81 5.79 -10.65
CA ASP A 70 -12.03 7.21 -10.92
C ASP A 70 -10.95 8.10 -10.26
N LYS A 71 -10.53 7.82 -9.01
CA LYS A 71 -9.43 8.55 -8.35
C LYS A 71 -8.12 8.42 -9.12
N VAL A 72 -7.77 7.21 -9.56
CA VAL A 72 -6.57 6.97 -10.39
C VAL A 72 -6.70 7.67 -11.75
N GLY A 73 -7.91 7.71 -12.31
CA GLY A 73 -8.22 8.41 -13.55
C GLY A 73 -8.38 9.94 -13.43
N GLY A 74 -8.31 10.51 -12.22
CA GLY A 74 -8.54 11.93 -11.97
C GLY A 74 -9.97 12.41 -12.24
N LYS A 75 -10.95 11.49 -12.18
CA LYS A 75 -12.37 11.79 -12.37
C LYS A 75 -13.04 12.08 -11.03
N GLU A 76 -13.69 13.23 -10.93
CA GLU A 76 -14.44 13.66 -9.74
C GLU A 76 -15.89 13.98 -10.10
N PRO A 77 -16.87 13.72 -9.21
CA PRO A 77 -16.71 13.02 -7.92
C PRO A 77 -16.50 11.51 -8.13
N ALA A 78 -15.41 10.97 -7.59
CA ALA A 78 -15.01 9.59 -7.86
C ALA A 78 -16.08 8.57 -7.43
N GLY A 79 -16.35 7.56 -8.27
CA GLY A 79 -17.28 6.47 -7.98
C GLY A 79 -18.75 6.90 -7.76
N GLN A 80 -19.12 8.11 -8.16
CA GLN A 80 -20.46 8.65 -7.92
C GLN A 80 -21.55 7.85 -8.65
N ARG A 81 -22.54 7.38 -7.89
CA ARG A 81 -23.73 6.74 -8.47
C ARG A 81 -24.60 7.77 -9.22
N GLN A 82 -25.04 7.42 -10.42
CA GLN A 82 -25.94 8.27 -11.20
C GLN A 82 -27.25 8.53 -10.46
N GLY A 83 -27.60 9.81 -10.30
CA GLY A 83 -28.81 10.24 -9.57
C GLY A 83 -28.75 10.03 -8.05
N GLY A 84 -27.61 9.56 -7.52
CA GLY A 84 -27.39 9.43 -6.09
C GLY A 84 -27.05 10.75 -5.40
N GLU A 85 -27.09 10.74 -4.07
CA GLU A 85 -26.67 11.88 -3.26
C GLU A 85 -25.17 12.17 -3.52
N PRO A 86 -24.79 13.43 -3.83
CA PRO A 86 -23.44 13.77 -4.30
C PRO A 86 -22.44 14.00 -3.16
N GLN A 87 -22.89 14.01 -1.91
CA GLN A 87 -22.06 14.27 -0.72
C GLN A 87 -22.59 13.51 0.49
N ALA A 88 -21.69 13.21 1.43
CA ALA A 88 -22.10 12.77 2.75
C ALA A 88 -22.93 13.87 3.43
N ARG A 89 -23.91 13.48 4.24
CA ARG A 89 -24.70 14.41 5.05
C ARG A 89 -24.88 13.89 6.46
N ALA A 90 -25.11 14.82 7.38
CA ALA A 90 -25.47 14.52 8.75
C ALA A 90 -26.84 15.08 9.10
N ILE A 91 -27.53 14.38 9.99
CA ILE A 91 -28.77 14.82 10.64
C ILE A 91 -28.53 14.79 12.15
N LEU A 92 -28.60 15.95 12.80
CA LEU A 92 -28.53 16.04 14.26
C LEU A 92 -29.95 16.12 14.82
N GLU A 93 -30.24 15.30 15.81
CA GLU A 93 -31.55 15.24 16.46
C GLU A 93 -31.42 15.21 17.98
N ARG A 94 -32.42 15.75 18.67
CA ARG A 94 -32.55 15.67 20.14
C ARG A 94 -33.85 14.97 20.51
N THR A 95 -33.80 14.15 21.55
CA THR A 95 -35.00 13.54 22.13
C THR A 95 -35.44 14.26 23.40
N ASN A 96 -36.75 14.31 23.61
CA ASN A 96 -37.37 14.67 24.90
C ASN A 96 -37.89 13.44 25.66
N GLY A 97 -37.41 12.24 25.29
CA GLY A 97 -37.86 10.96 25.84
C GLY A 97 -39.05 10.33 25.11
N ARG A 98 -39.66 11.01 24.13
CA ARG A 98 -40.79 10.46 23.34
C ARG A 98 -40.54 10.45 21.84
N ALA A 99 -39.93 11.50 21.31
CA ALA A 99 -39.66 11.62 19.87
C ALA A 99 -38.34 12.34 19.63
N TRP A 100 -37.68 11.97 18.54
CA TRP A 100 -36.52 12.69 18.02
C TRP A 100 -36.98 13.90 17.23
N THR A 101 -36.42 15.06 17.56
CA THR A 101 -36.66 16.32 16.86
C THR A 101 -35.37 16.75 16.17
N LYS A 102 -35.44 16.96 14.85
CA LYS A 102 -34.31 17.44 14.05
C LYS A 102 -33.89 18.83 14.49
N ILE A 103 -32.61 18.97 14.85
CA ILE A 103 -31.95 20.24 15.10
C ILE A 103 -31.48 20.81 13.77
N TRP A 104 -30.69 20.05 13.00
CA TRP A 104 -30.24 20.43 11.67
C TRP A 104 -29.97 19.23 10.77
N GLN A 105 -29.83 19.52 9.48
CA GLN A 105 -29.32 18.59 8.48
C GLN A 105 -28.43 19.37 7.51
N THR A 106 -27.18 18.93 7.33
CA THR A 106 -26.19 19.63 6.50
C THR A 106 -25.27 18.64 5.79
N PRO A 107 -24.73 18.97 4.60
CA PRO A 107 -23.62 18.23 4.02
C PRO A 107 -22.39 18.22 4.94
N LEU A 108 -21.68 17.10 4.98
CA LEU A 108 -20.41 16.98 5.69
C LEU A 108 -19.24 17.35 4.76
N ALA A 109 -18.12 17.76 5.36
CA ALA A 109 -16.88 18.02 4.64
C ALA A 109 -16.22 16.71 4.16
N ASN A 110 -16.48 15.61 4.86
CA ASN A 110 -15.99 14.28 4.49
C ASN A 110 -16.60 13.84 3.16
N GLU A 111 -15.75 13.46 2.20
CA GLU A 111 -16.17 13.24 0.79
C GLU A 111 -17.21 12.13 0.64
N VAL A 112 -16.96 10.98 1.28
CA VAL A 112 -17.82 9.79 1.21
C VAL A 112 -18.55 9.56 2.52
N ALA A 113 -17.80 9.48 3.62
CA ALA A 113 -18.29 9.45 4.98
C ALA A 113 -17.10 9.67 5.93
N PRO A 114 -17.33 10.18 7.15
CA PRO A 114 -16.34 10.09 8.20
C PRO A 114 -16.17 8.66 8.71
N VAL A 115 -14.99 8.33 9.23
CA VAL A 115 -14.71 7.03 9.85
C VAL A 115 -15.44 6.92 11.20
N SER A 116 -15.41 7.99 11.98
CA SER A 116 -16.12 8.10 13.25
C SER A 116 -16.59 9.52 13.51
N ALA A 117 -17.45 9.70 14.52
CA ALA A 117 -17.91 11.01 14.97
C ALA A 117 -18.23 11.03 16.46
N LEU A 118 -18.19 12.21 17.06
CA LEU A 118 -18.61 12.50 18.43
C LEU A 118 -19.67 13.60 18.41
N VAL A 119 -20.53 13.60 19.42
CA VAL A 119 -21.58 14.60 19.61
C VAL A 119 -21.68 14.99 21.08
N ALA A 120 -21.69 16.29 21.34
CA ALA A 120 -21.87 16.87 22.68
C ALA A 120 -23.25 16.52 23.25
N ASP A 121 -23.37 16.39 24.57
CA ASP A 121 -24.63 16.07 25.26
C ASP A 121 -25.70 17.12 24.98
N ASN A 122 -25.30 18.39 24.95
CA ASN A 122 -26.19 19.49 24.59
C ASN A 122 -26.33 19.69 23.07
N GLY A 123 -25.69 18.88 22.22
CA GLY A 123 -25.67 19.03 20.76
C GLY A 123 -25.04 20.33 20.26
N SER A 124 -24.26 21.02 21.11
CA SER A 124 -23.60 22.28 20.75
C SER A 124 -22.47 22.09 19.73
N TYR A 125 -21.86 20.90 19.73
CA TYR A 125 -20.81 20.51 18.82
C TYR A 125 -21.01 19.09 18.30
N VAL A 126 -20.59 18.91 17.05
CA VAL A 126 -20.36 17.62 16.41
C VAL A 126 -18.94 17.61 15.87
N VAL A 127 -18.23 16.51 16.08
CA VAL A 127 -16.88 16.32 15.53
C VAL A 127 -16.88 15.09 14.66
N THR A 128 -16.33 15.18 13.45
CA THR A 128 -16.10 14.03 12.57
C THR A 128 -14.60 13.76 12.42
N PHE A 129 -14.25 12.49 12.24
CA PHE A 129 -12.86 12.03 12.14
C PHE A 129 -12.63 11.23 10.88
N ASP A 130 -11.58 11.62 10.18
CA ASP A 130 -11.02 10.97 9.00
C ASP A 130 -11.99 10.83 7.81
N ASN A 131 -11.47 10.57 6.63
CA ASN A 131 -12.28 10.15 5.49
C ASN A 131 -12.24 8.63 5.36
N TRP A 132 -13.37 8.05 5.00
CA TRP A 132 -13.43 6.66 4.56
C TRP A 132 -12.37 6.40 3.48
N HIS A 133 -11.55 5.34 3.65
CA HIS A 133 -10.37 5.00 2.82
C HIS A 133 -9.22 6.04 2.80
N SER A 134 -9.16 6.99 3.71
CA SER A 134 -8.08 7.99 3.77
C SER A 134 -7.86 8.47 5.21
N ALA A 135 -7.74 7.53 6.15
CA ALA A 135 -7.46 7.86 7.55
C ALA A 135 -6.10 8.56 7.68
N GLY A 136 -6.07 9.69 8.39
CA GLY A 136 -4.91 10.56 8.59
C GLY A 136 -4.47 11.35 7.36
N PHE A 137 -5.18 11.25 6.23
CA PHE A 137 -4.86 11.96 4.98
C PHE A 137 -5.90 13.05 4.64
N GLY A 138 -5.43 14.09 3.93
CA GLY A 138 -6.26 15.18 3.42
C GLY A 138 -6.66 16.20 4.48
N ASP A 139 -7.60 17.07 4.10
CA ASP A 139 -7.99 18.26 4.87
C ASP A 139 -8.99 18.01 5.99
N ASN A 140 -9.64 16.83 6.00
CA ASN A 140 -10.77 16.52 6.87
C ASN A 140 -10.44 15.37 7.85
N VAL A 141 -9.25 15.42 8.46
CA VAL A 141 -8.83 14.47 9.51
C VAL A 141 -9.64 14.70 10.78
N VAL A 142 -9.85 15.97 11.14
CA VAL A 142 -10.79 16.36 12.21
C VAL A 142 -11.62 17.54 11.73
N VAL A 143 -12.93 17.42 11.77
CA VAL A 143 -13.86 18.51 11.40
C VAL A 143 -14.82 18.80 12.54
N ILE A 144 -14.92 20.08 12.91
CA ILE A 144 -15.76 20.53 14.02
C ILE A 144 -16.94 21.34 13.45
N TYR A 145 -18.15 21.01 13.89
CA TYR A 145 -19.40 21.66 13.53
C TYR A 145 -20.10 22.22 14.76
N ARG A 146 -20.81 23.34 14.60
CA ARG A 146 -21.64 23.95 15.63
C ARG A 146 -23.04 23.35 15.66
N ALA A 147 -23.81 23.79 16.66
CA ALA A 147 -25.22 23.46 16.88
C ALA A 147 -26.17 23.78 15.72
N ASP A 148 -25.75 24.61 14.75
CA ASP A 148 -26.52 24.96 13.55
C ASP A 148 -26.05 24.21 12.29
N GLY A 149 -25.06 23.33 12.43
CA GLY A 149 -24.43 22.60 11.32
C GLY A 149 -23.36 23.41 10.57
N SER A 150 -23.04 24.64 10.99
CA SER A 150 -21.93 25.41 10.42
C SER A 150 -20.58 24.83 10.85
N GLN A 151 -19.61 24.81 9.93
CA GLN A 151 -18.26 24.36 10.22
C GLN A 151 -17.51 25.40 11.05
N VAL A 152 -16.88 24.97 12.13
CA VAL A 152 -15.91 25.77 12.92
C VAL A 152 -14.55 25.71 12.26
N ARG A 153 -14.04 24.49 12.05
CA ARG A 153 -12.70 24.23 11.51
C ARG A 153 -12.65 22.85 10.86
N SER A 154 -11.86 22.73 9.80
CA SER A 154 -11.39 21.46 9.26
C SER A 154 -9.88 21.43 9.41
N MET A 155 -9.33 20.29 9.82
CA MET A 155 -7.92 20.14 10.18
C MET A 155 -7.31 18.94 9.47
N ARG A 156 -6.11 19.16 8.94
CA ARG A 156 -5.17 18.11 8.53
C ARG A 156 -4.45 17.58 9.75
N LEU A 157 -3.85 16.39 9.62
CA LEU A 157 -3.00 15.83 10.67
C LEU A 157 -1.81 16.75 10.99
N LEU A 158 -1.26 17.46 9.98
CA LEU A 158 -0.20 18.46 10.13
C LEU A 158 -0.60 19.70 10.94
N ASP A 159 -1.90 19.96 11.09
CA ASP A 159 -2.38 21.06 11.92
C ASP A 159 -2.46 20.64 13.42
N ILE A 160 -2.24 19.35 13.70
CA ILE A 160 -2.33 18.72 15.03
C ILE A 160 -0.94 18.25 15.51
N LEU A 161 -0.14 17.66 14.62
CA LEU A 161 1.13 17.01 14.92
C LEU A 161 2.25 17.51 14.00
N PRO A 162 3.50 17.55 14.46
CA PRO A 162 4.64 17.89 13.60
C PRO A 162 4.88 16.77 12.56
N GLU A 163 5.36 17.17 11.38
CA GLU A 163 5.60 16.27 10.24
C GLU A 163 6.47 15.06 10.58
N ASP A 164 7.54 15.28 11.34
CA ASP A 164 8.47 14.21 11.74
C ASP A 164 7.80 13.15 12.64
N TYR A 165 6.82 13.56 13.45
CA TYR A 165 6.04 12.63 14.27
C TYR A 165 5.05 11.85 13.40
N ILE A 166 4.38 12.52 12.46
CA ILE A 166 3.47 11.87 11.51
C ILE A 166 4.20 10.79 10.71
N ARG A 167 5.43 11.07 10.27
CA ARG A 167 6.28 10.12 9.54
C ARG A 167 6.61 8.86 10.35
N ALA A 168 6.60 8.94 11.68
CA ALA A 168 6.87 7.80 12.56
C ALA A 168 5.61 6.98 12.89
N LEU A 169 4.42 7.49 12.57
CA LEU A 169 3.18 6.77 12.85
C LEU A 169 3.06 5.52 11.99
N PRO A 170 2.39 4.46 12.47
CA PRO A 170 2.11 3.28 11.68
C PRO A 170 1.28 3.63 10.44
N THR A 171 1.66 3.10 9.28
CA THR A 171 0.96 3.35 8.02
C THR A 171 0.63 2.06 7.31
N SER A 172 -0.52 2.04 6.65
CA SER A 172 -0.88 1.06 5.63
C SER A 172 -0.69 1.65 4.24
N VAL A 173 -1.15 0.96 3.20
CA VAL A 173 -1.20 1.49 1.83
C VAL A 173 -2.04 2.76 1.71
N SER A 174 -3.09 2.92 2.54
CA SER A 174 -4.09 3.99 2.39
C SER A 174 -4.41 4.77 3.66
N SER A 175 -3.77 4.46 4.79
CA SER A 175 -4.05 5.09 6.08
C SER A 175 -2.79 5.39 6.89
N ILE A 176 -2.86 6.46 7.68
CA ILE A 176 -1.99 6.71 8.83
C ILE A 176 -2.80 6.37 10.08
N TRP A 177 -2.36 5.37 10.83
CA TRP A 177 -3.02 4.92 12.06
C TRP A 177 -2.60 5.81 13.23
N TRP A 178 -3.16 7.02 13.25
CA TRP A 178 -2.74 8.10 14.13
C TRP A 178 -3.48 8.17 15.46
N SER A 179 -4.67 7.59 15.55
CA SER A 179 -5.63 7.83 16.63
C SER A 179 -5.99 6.59 17.44
N GLY A 180 -6.36 6.83 18.70
CA GLY A 180 -7.13 5.92 19.54
C GLY A 180 -8.57 6.43 19.72
N GLU A 181 -9.22 6.06 20.82
CA GLU A 181 -10.58 6.51 21.13
C GLU A 181 -10.59 7.97 21.60
N HIS A 182 -11.12 8.87 20.78
CA HIS A 182 -11.27 10.29 21.13
C HIS A 182 -12.44 10.53 22.08
N ALA A 183 -12.40 11.65 22.82
CA ALA A 183 -13.47 12.01 23.76
C ALA A 183 -13.72 13.51 23.78
N LEU A 184 -14.93 13.90 24.17
CA LEU A 184 -15.24 15.28 24.57
C LEU A 184 -15.01 15.42 26.08
N THR A 185 -14.61 16.60 26.53
CA THR A 185 -14.56 16.91 27.97
C THR A 185 -15.98 16.95 28.55
N THR A 186 -16.12 16.75 29.86
CA THR A 186 -17.43 16.72 30.54
C THR A 186 -18.23 18.01 30.45
N ASP A 187 -17.58 19.12 30.12
CA ASP A 187 -18.22 20.42 29.89
C ASP A 187 -18.53 20.70 28.41
N ASP A 188 -18.25 19.73 27.51
CA ASP A 188 -18.42 19.82 26.06
C ASP A 188 -17.70 21.03 25.41
N ARG A 189 -16.61 21.52 26.02
CA ARG A 189 -15.85 22.67 25.50
C ARG A 189 -14.61 22.27 24.73
N GLN A 190 -14.06 21.10 25.02
CA GLN A 190 -12.81 20.63 24.44
C GLN A 190 -12.95 19.23 23.88
N LEU A 191 -12.24 18.99 22.79
CA LEU A 191 -11.99 17.68 22.23
C LEU A 191 -10.63 17.18 22.72
N VAL A 192 -10.61 15.96 23.24
CA VAL A 192 -9.42 15.22 23.63
C VAL A 192 -9.11 14.20 22.54
N LEU A 193 -8.09 14.49 21.74
CA LEU A 193 -7.56 13.58 20.74
C LEU A 193 -6.56 12.63 21.40
N LYS A 194 -6.91 11.35 21.50
CA LYS A 194 -5.96 10.28 21.80
C LYS A 194 -5.09 9.99 20.58
N VAL A 195 -3.82 10.39 20.62
CA VAL A 195 -2.85 10.19 19.55
C VAL A 195 -1.92 9.03 19.88
N VAL A 196 -1.67 8.16 18.90
CA VAL A 196 -0.80 6.99 19.02
C VAL A 196 0.64 7.39 19.34
N ILE A 197 1.24 6.66 20.29
CA ILE A 197 2.70 6.60 20.47
C ILE A 197 3.23 5.41 19.65
N PRO A 198 4.04 5.65 18.61
CA PRO A 198 4.45 4.59 17.70
C PRO A 198 5.36 3.56 18.39
N GLY A 199 5.18 2.29 18.04
CA GLY A 199 5.98 1.15 18.52
C GLY A 199 7.31 0.99 17.79
N SER A 200 8.25 0.28 18.41
CA SER A 200 9.61 0.03 17.90
C SER A 200 9.67 -0.57 16.48
N ARG A 201 8.60 -1.24 16.03
CA ARG A 201 8.48 -1.82 14.68
C ARG A 201 7.57 -1.05 13.73
N GLY A 202 6.94 0.05 14.16
CA GLY A 202 5.92 0.74 13.36
C GLY A 202 4.73 -0.16 12.97
N ALA A 203 4.54 -1.27 13.68
CA ALA A 203 3.52 -2.26 13.38
C ALA A 203 2.12 -1.71 13.68
N ILE A 204 1.19 -2.00 12.80
CA ILE A 204 -0.23 -1.68 12.99
C ILE A 204 -0.77 -2.50 14.18
N GLY A 205 -1.62 -1.88 15.01
CA GLY A 205 -2.39 -2.58 16.05
C GLY A 205 -1.70 -2.79 17.41
N THR A 206 -0.42 -2.41 17.56
CA THR A 206 0.30 -2.51 18.86
C THR A 206 0.99 -1.19 19.22
N PRO A 207 0.22 -0.11 19.48
CA PRO A 207 0.80 1.15 19.92
C PRO A 207 1.45 1.01 21.30
N ARG A 208 2.51 1.79 21.57
CA ARG A 208 3.12 1.83 22.92
C ARG A 208 2.20 2.45 23.97
N GLY A 209 1.19 3.15 23.50
CA GLY A 209 0.25 3.90 24.30
C GLY A 209 -0.30 5.07 23.49
N TYR A 210 -0.91 6.01 24.21
CA TYR A 210 -1.48 7.21 23.65
C TYR A 210 -1.08 8.42 24.49
N PHE A 211 -1.04 9.58 23.86
CA PHE A 211 -1.00 10.87 24.55
C PHE A 211 -2.15 11.74 24.07
N ASP A 212 -2.47 12.75 24.86
CA ASP A 212 -3.65 13.59 24.63
C ASP A 212 -3.23 14.89 23.94
N VAL A 213 -3.95 15.24 22.87
CA VAL A 213 -3.93 16.58 22.26
C VAL A 213 -5.28 17.23 22.48
N ILE A 214 -5.27 18.47 22.97
CA ILE A 214 -6.50 19.20 23.32
C ILE A 214 -6.85 20.18 22.22
N VAL A 215 -8.11 20.18 21.80
CA VAL A 215 -8.65 21.14 20.83
C VAL A 215 -9.82 21.89 21.44
N ASP A 216 -9.78 23.22 21.40
CA ASP A 216 -10.91 24.07 21.79
C ASP A 216 -12.01 23.99 20.72
N LEU A 217 -13.22 23.59 21.08
CA LEU A 217 -14.30 23.35 20.10
C LEU A 217 -14.89 24.63 19.52
N ALA A 218 -14.82 25.75 20.25
CA ALA A 218 -15.40 27.02 19.80
C ALA A 218 -14.59 27.65 18.65
N THR A 219 -13.28 27.50 18.71
CA THR A 219 -12.31 28.09 17.77
C THR A 219 -11.65 27.06 16.85
N GLY A 220 -11.66 25.79 17.24
CA GLY A 220 -10.86 24.74 16.63
C GLY A 220 -9.36 24.85 16.94
N THR A 221 -8.94 25.68 17.90
CA THR A 221 -7.52 25.89 18.21
C THR A 221 -6.93 24.64 18.88
N VAL A 222 -5.82 24.15 18.33
CA VAL A 222 -5.07 23.02 18.89
C VAL A 222 -4.09 23.55 19.93
N THR A 223 -4.12 22.96 21.14
CA THR A 223 -3.09 23.20 22.15
C THR A 223 -1.90 22.30 21.83
N PRO A 224 -0.70 22.86 21.58
CA PRO A 224 0.47 22.05 21.28
C PRO A 224 0.74 21.03 22.40
N PRO A 225 0.97 19.75 22.07
CA PRO A 225 1.33 18.76 23.07
C PRO A 225 2.64 19.15 23.76
N SER A 226 2.73 18.92 25.06
CA SER A 226 3.89 19.30 25.88
C SER A 226 4.01 18.43 27.12
N GLY A 227 5.15 18.50 27.80
CA GLY A 227 5.43 17.77 29.03
C GLY A 227 5.93 16.34 28.82
N VAL A 228 6.10 15.62 29.93
CA VAL A 228 6.84 14.34 29.97
C VAL A 228 6.27 13.28 29.03
N ALA A 229 4.94 13.19 28.90
CA ALA A 229 4.32 12.23 27.99
C ALA A 229 4.62 12.54 26.52
N TRP A 230 4.62 13.83 26.16
CA TRP A 230 4.97 14.26 24.81
C TRP A 230 6.46 14.09 24.52
N ASP A 231 7.33 14.42 25.47
CA ASP A 231 8.77 14.21 25.32
C ASP A 231 9.10 12.73 25.11
N ALA A 232 8.44 11.84 25.86
CA ALA A 232 8.57 10.40 25.70
C ALA A 232 8.02 9.91 24.34
N ALA A 233 6.91 10.47 23.87
CA ALA A 233 6.35 10.16 22.56
C ALA A 233 7.31 10.57 21.43
N MET A 234 7.85 11.79 21.48
CA MET A 234 8.84 12.28 20.52
C MET A 234 10.12 11.44 20.52
N ALA A 235 10.58 11.01 21.70
CA ALA A 235 11.72 10.11 21.83
C ALA A 235 11.45 8.76 21.15
N ALA A 236 10.26 8.19 21.32
CA ALA A 236 9.86 6.94 20.65
C ALA A 236 9.72 7.08 19.12
N ALA A 237 9.24 8.24 18.64
CA ALA A 237 9.10 8.51 17.21
C ALA A 237 10.44 8.74 16.51
N ALA A 238 11.40 9.40 17.16
CA ALA A 238 12.66 9.84 16.56
C ALA A 238 13.44 8.76 15.78
N PRO A 239 13.68 7.53 16.30
CA PRO A 239 14.38 6.51 15.53
C PRO A 239 13.58 6.02 14.31
N LEU A 240 12.26 5.99 14.38
CA LEU A 240 11.39 5.59 13.27
C LEU A 240 11.40 6.65 12.17
N THR A 241 11.32 7.93 12.55
CA THR A 241 11.49 9.07 11.64
C THR A 241 12.84 8.98 10.92
N ALA A 242 13.92 8.68 11.66
CA ALA A 242 15.25 8.52 11.09
C ALA A 242 15.32 7.35 10.10
N ARG A 243 14.75 6.18 10.42
CA ARG A 243 14.66 5.03 9.48
C ARG A 243 13.84 5.35 8.23
N SER A 244 12.73 6.08 8.37
CA SER A 244 11.91 6.51 7.24
C SER A 244 12.71 7.45 6.32
N LYS A 245 13.41 8.44 6.89
CA LYS A 245 14.33 9.32 6.14
C LYS A 245 15.47 8.54 5.48
N ALA A 246 16.03 7.54 6.15
CA ALA A 246 17.07 6.66 5.60
C ALA A 246 16.55 5.86 4.38
N SER A 247 15.33 5.33 4.47
CA SER A 247 14.67 4.58 3.41
C SER A 247 14.38 5.47 2.20
N GLU A 248 13.85 6.68 2.42
CA GLU A 248 13.61 7.67 1.37
C GLU A 248 14.92 8.08 0.68
N ALA A 249 15.97 8.35 1.45
CA ALA A 249 17.28 8.70 0.92
C ALA A 249 17.92 7.53 0.14
N THR A 250 17.75 6.29 0.59
CA THR A 250 18.20 5.07 -0.12
C THR A 250 17.48 4.93 -1.45
N TRP A 251 16.15 5.08 -1.44
CA TRP A 251 15.36 5.06 -2.67
C TRP A 251 15.78 6.17 -3.63
N ARG A 252 15.98 7.41 -3.13
CA ARG A 252 16.42 8.55 -3.95
C ARG A 252 17.78 8.30 -4.57
N ALA A 253 18.74 7.78 -3.80
CA ALA A 253 20.06 7.42 -4.32
C ALA A 253 19.97 6.40 -5.46
N PHE A 254 19.16 5.35 -5.27
CA PHE A 254 18.90 4.32 -6.29
C PHE A 254 18.16 4.88 -7.53
N ALA A 255 17.16 5.72 -7.32
CA ALA A 255 16.32 6.26 -8.38
C ALA A 255 17.10 7.21 -9.29
N VAL A 256 18.05 7.97 -8.76
CA VAL A 256 18.87 8.92 -9.50
C VAL A 256 20.07 8.25 -10.18
N ALA A 257 20.75 7.34 -9.49
CA ALA A 257 21.98 6.73 -9.99
C ALA A 257 21.78 5.92 -11.30
N PRO A 258 22.80 5.84 -12.17
CA PRO A 258 22.85 4.84 -13.24
C PRO A 258 22.65 3.42 -12.68
N LEU A 259 21.82 2.63 -13.33
CA LEU A 259 21.49 1.27 -12.90
C LEU A 259 22.64 0.34 -13.29
N THR A 260 23.27 -0.26 -12.30
CA THR A 260 24.30 -1.28 -12.49
C THR A 260 23.75 -2.68 -12.27
N ALA A 261 24.27 -3.66 -12.99
CA ALA A 261 23.91 -5.06 -12.77
C ALA A 261 24.30 -5.53 -11.35
N PRO A 262 23.55 -6.48 -10.75
CA PRO A 262 23.93 -7.11 -9.50
C PRO A 262 25.31 -7.77 -9.60
N LYS A 263 26.07 -7.75 -8.51
CA LYS A 263 27.38 -8.42 -8.45
C LYS A 263 27.27 -9.93 -8.31
N ASP A 264 26.21 -10.39 -7.66
CA ASP A 264 25.88 -11.81 -7.55
C ASP A 264 24.96 -12.25 -8.68
N ALA A 265 24.92 -13.57 -8.91
CA ALA A 265 24.05 -14.19 -9.90
C ALA A 265 22.69 -14.60 -9.32
N THR A 266 22.26 -13.99 -8.21
CA THR A 266 21.00 -14.39 -7.56
C THR A 266 19.80 -14.01 -8.43
N GLU A 267 18.87 -14.95 -8.54
CA GLU A 267 17.70 -14.79 -9.40
C GLU A 267 16.88 -13.55 -9.03
N ASP A 268 16.63 -13.31 -7.73
CA ASP A 268 15.86 -12.17 -7.24
C ASP A 268 16.51 -10.82 -7.57
N ALA A 269 17.83 -10.71 -7.41
CA ALA A 269 18.54 -9.47 -7.73
C ALA A 269 18.45 -9.18 -9.24
N TRP A 270 18.60 -10.21 -10.07
CA TRP A 270 18.47 -10.08 -11.52
C TRP A 270 17.05 -9.81 -11.98
N ARG A 271 16.03 -10.40 -11.35
CA ARG A 271 14.60 -10.07 -11.61
C ARG A 271 14.28 -8.61 -11.29
N ARG A 272 14.85 -8.05 -10.22
CA ARG A 272 14.71 -6.63 -9.87
C ARG A 272 15.46 -5.73 -10.85
N TYR A 273 16.70 -6.12 -11.22
CA TYR A 273 17.51 -5.40 -12.20
C TYR A 273 16.83 -5.34 -13.56
N LEU A 274 16.36 -6.46 -14.11
CA LEU A 274 15.68 -6.51 -15.40
C LEU A 274 14.45 -5.61 -15.45
N TYR A 275 13.63 -5.64 -14.38
CA TYR A 275 12.47 -4.77 -14.27
C TYR A 275 12.87 -3.29 -14.34
N GLN A 276 13.92 -2.88 -13.63
CA GLN A 276 14.38 -1.50 -13.61
C GLN A 276 15.07 -1.10 -14.92
N ALA A 277 15.82 -2.02 -15.53
CA ALA A 277 16.45 -1.83 -16.84
C ALA A 277 15.39 -1.58 -17.91
N ALA A 278 14.34 -2.41 -17.95
CA ALA A 278 13.25 -2.25 -18.89
C ALA A 278 12.49 -0.92 -18.68
N LYS A 279 12.29 -0.44 -17.43
CA LYS A 279 11.68 0.88 -17.16
C LYS A 279 12.49 2.02 -17.78
N ARG A 280 13.81 1.90 -17.75
CA ARG A 280 14.75 2.92 -18.25
C ARG A 280 14.94 2.86 -19.76
N LEU A 281 14.88 1.66 -20.34
CA LEU A 281 15.10 1.40 -21.77
C LEU A 281 13.82 1.43 -22.61
N ALA A 282 12.64 1.32 -22.00
CA ALA A 282 11.38 1.37 -22.71
C ALA A 282 11.21 2.72 -23.45
N PRO A 283 10.81 2.72 -24.73
CA PRO A 283 10.45 3.94 -25.44
C PRO A 283 9.27 4.65 -24.73
N LYS A 284 9.25 6.01 -24.79
CA LYS A 284 8.47 6.92 -23.91
C LYS A 284 7.03 6.50 -23.57
N ASN A 285 6.61 6.90 -22.36
CA ASN A 285 5.23 6.93 -21.81
C ASN A 285 4.46 5.60 -21.70
N GLN A 286 5.14 4.51 -21.33
CA GLN A 286 4.45 3.28 -20.93
C GLN A 286 4.94 2.85 -19.55
N ASN A 287 4.38 3.48 -18.51
CA ASN A 287 4.66 3.16 -17.10
C ASN A 287 4.04 1.84 -16.63
N ALA A 288 3.18 1.23 -17.44
CA ALA A 288 2.53 -0.04 -17.14
C ALA A 288 3.40 -1.22 -17.58
N MET A 289 4.59 -1.38 -16.99
CA MET A 289 5.19 -2.72 -16.94
C MET A 289 4.55 -3.44 -15.78
N GLY A 290 3.56 -4.29 -16.10
CA GLY A 290 2.84 -5.10 -15.12
C GLY A 290 3.71 -6.19 -14.52
N LEU A 291 3.08 -7.30 -14.11
CA LEU A 291 3.77 -8.52 -13.66
C LEU A 291 4.39 -9.29 -14.84
N SER A 292 5.11 -8.59 -15.71
CA SER A 292 5.63 -9.20 -16.93
C SER A 292 6.68 -10.28 -16.60
N PRO A 293 6.71 -11.39 -17.37
CA PRO A 293 7.63 -12.49 -17.12
C PRO A 293 9.10 -12.05 -17.21
N ARG A 294 9.88 -12.51 -16.24
CA ARG A 294 11.33 -12.33 -16.17
C ARG A 294 11.97 -13.70 -16.16
N TRP A 295 12.85 -13.97 -17.10
CA TRP A 295 13.47 -15.27 -17.29
C TRP A 295 14.97 -15.16 -17.02
N ILE A 296 15.42 -15.78 -15.92
CA ILE A 296 16.82 -15.82 -15.51
C ILE A 296 17.33 -17.23 -15.75
N LEU A 297 17.95 -17.48 -16.90
CA LEU A 297 18.49 -18.81 -17.19
C LEU A 297 19.71 -19.07 -16.28
N PRO A 298 19.71 -20.14 -15.47
CA PRO A 298 20.82 -20.46 -14.57
C PRO A 298 22.05 -20.94 -15.37
N SER A 299 23.13 -21.31 -14.66
CA SER A 299 24.31 -21.89 -15.31
C SER A 299 24.00 -23.25 -15.94
N GLU A 300 24.72 -23.65 -16.99
CA GLU A 300 24.47 -24.92 -17.69
C GLU A 300 24.63 -26.17 -16.80
N ASN A 301 25.31 -26.04 -15.66
CA ASN A 301 25.53 -27.14 -14.70
C ASN A 301 24.43 -27.24 -13.64
N GLU A 302 23.50 -26.28 -13.58
CA GLU A 302 22.40 -26.32 -12.61
C GLU A 302 21.30 -27.30 -13.06
N PRO A 303 20.66 -28.04 -12.12
CA PRO A 303 19.62 -29.02 -12.46
C PRO A 303 18.46 -28.44 -13.29
N ASP A 304 18.09 -27.19 -13.01
CA ASP A 304 16.92 -26.54 -13.61
C ASP A 304 17.22 -25.92 -14.99
N PHE A 305 18.47 -25.93 -15.45
CA PHE A 305 18.88 -25.32 -16.71
C PHE A 305 18.09 -25.84 -17.91
N ALA A 306 17.99 -27.16 -18.05
CA ALA A 306 17.36 -27.78 -19.21
C ALA A 306 15.85 -27.48 -19.29
N GLU A 307 15.18 -27.46 -18.14
CA GLU A 307 13.76 -27.12 -18.02
C GLU A 307 13.53 -25.64 -18.32
N GLN A 308 14.28 -24.73 -17.71
CA GLN A 308 14.13 -23.29 -17.96
C GLN A 308 14.47 -22.91 -19.41
N ALA A 309 15.49 -23.52 -20.02
CA ALA A 309 15.79 -23.31 -21.43
C ALA A 309 14.64 -23.76 -22.34
N LYS A 310 13.98 -24.87 -21.99
CA LYS A 310 12.78 -25.35 -22.71
C LYS A 310 11.62 -24.38 -22.56
N ASP A 311 11.36 -23.87 -21.36
CA ASP A 311 10.28 -22.92 -21.10
C ASP A 311 10.52 -21.62 -21.90
N ILE A 312 11.73 -21.08 -21.88
CA ILE A 312 12.10 -19.90 -22.68
C ILE A 312 11.86 -20.14 -24.17
N ARG A 313 12.23 -21.32 -24.71
CA ARG A 313 11.95 -21.64 -26.12
C ARG A 313 10.46 -21.71 -26.43
N SER A 314 9.65 -22.26 -25.52
CA SER A 314 8.21 -22.41 -25.75
C SER A 314 7.47 -21.08 -25.94
N ILE A 315 7.97 -19.98 -25.35
CA ILE A 315 7.41 -18.63 -25.49
C ILE A 315 7.21 -18.29 -26.97
N PHE A 316 8.18 -18.60 -27.82
CA PHE A 316 8.14 -18.25 -29.24
C PHE A 316 7.07 -19.03 -30.03
N ALA A 317 6.55 -20.12 -29.48
CA ALA A 317 5.48 -20.91 -30.09
C ALA A 317 4.10 -20.63 -29.46
N SER A 318 4.05 -20.48 -28.12
CA SER A 318 2.81 -20.51 -27.35
C SER A 318 2.36 -19.16 -26.78
N TRP A 319 3.23 -18.15 -26.72
CA TRP A 319 2.86 -16.85 -26.15
C TRP A 319 1.93 -16.09 -27.10
N ASP A 320 0.73 -15.74 -26.67
CA ASP A 320 -0.37 -15.28 -27.54
C ASP A 320 -0.88 -13.87 -27.24
N LYS A 321 -0.24 -13.15 -26.31
CA LYS A 321 -0.58 -11.78 -25.94
C LYS A 321 0.62 -10.83 -26.04
N PRO A 322 0.43 -9.57 -26.45
CA PRO A 322 1.47 -8.54 -26.34
C PRO A 322 1.93 -8.36 -24.89
N ASP A 323 3.24 -8.47 -24.63
CA ASP A 323 3.82 -8.29 -23.29
C ASP A 323 5.30 -7.82 -23.37
N ASP A 324 5.84 -7.41 -22.22
CA ASP A 324 7.24 -7.05 -22.03
C ASP A 324 8.03 -8.20 -21.45
N LEU A 325 8.68 -8.99 -22.31
CA LEU A 325 9.42 -10.17 -21.88
C LEU A 325 10.88 -9.81 -21.62
N MET A 326 11.39 -10.23 -20.47
CA MET A 326 12.74 -9.88 -20.03
C MET A 326 13.59 -11.14 -19.85
N PHE A 327 14.80 -11.15 -20.40
CA PHE A 327 15.69 -12.31 -20.43
C PHE A 327 17.10 -11.93 -19.97
N ALA A 328 17.67 -12.74 -19.08
CA ALA A 328 19.08 -12.67 -18.73
C ALA A 328 19.63 -14.07 -18.42
N SER A 329 20.93 -14.25 -18.61
CA SER A 329 21.68 -15.30 -17.92
C SER A 329 22.98 -14.70 -17.40
N PRO A 330 23.07 -14.37 -16.10
CA PRO A 330 24.29 -13.79 -15.54
C PRO A 330 25.48 -14.72 -15.66
N SER A 331 25.26 -16.02 -15.51
CA SER A 331 26.32 -17.03 -15.45
C SER A 331 26.57 -17.75 -16.77
N ALA A 332 25.67 -17.64 -17.76
CA ALA A 332 25.77 -18.34 -19.05
C ALA A 332 25.14 -17.52 -20.21
N PRO A 333 25.67 -16.32 -20.53
CA PRO A 333 25.09 -15.46 -21.57
C PRO A 333 25.07 -16.10 -22.96
N GLU A 334 26.05 -16.93 -23.31
CA GLU A 334 26.07 -17.69 -24.57
C GLU A 334 24.93 -18.71 -24.62
N ALA A 335 24.61 -19.36 -23.50
CA ALA A 335 23.52 -20.31 -23.41
C ALA A 335 22.16 -19.62 -23.59
N MET A 336 21.98 -18.43 -23.00
CA MET A 336 20.80 -17.62 -23.25
C MET A 336 20.68 -17.22 -24.72
N ALA A 337 21.77 -16.75 -25.33
CA ALA A 337 21.78 -16.39 -26.74
C ALA A 337 21.41 -17.58 -27.65
N ARG A 338 21.94 -18.78 -27.39
CA ARG A 338 21.55 -20.00 -28.10
C ARG A 338 20.07 -20.33 -27.90
N THR A 339 19.59 -20.32 -26.66
CA THR A 339 18.20 -20.63 -26.31
C THR A 339 17.20 -19.70 -27.02
N LEU A 340 17.48 -18.41 -27.06
CA LEU A 340 16.63 -17.43 -27.76
C LEU A 340 16.64 -17.63 -29.29
N LYS A 341 17.79 -17.97 -29.88
CA LYS A 341 17.90 -18.26 -31.32
C LYS A 341 17.11 -19.51 -31.70
N GLU A 342 17.33 -20.62 -30.99
CA GLU A 342 16.60 -21.88 -31.18
C GLU A 342 15.08 -21.69 -31.02
N GLY A 343 14.67 -20.90 -30.02
CA GLY A 343 13.28 -20.54 -29.79
C GLY A 343 12.68 -19.77 -30.97
N ALA A 344 13.37 -18.76 -31.48
CA ALA A 344 12.90 -18.00 -32.64
C ALA A 344 12.88 -18.80 -33.95
N GLU A 345 13.84 -19.72 -34.14
CA GLU A 345 13.89 -20.61 -35.32
C GLU A 345 12.76 -21.64 -35.35
N SER A 346 12.39 -22.18 -34.18
CA SER A 346 11.31 -23.17 -34.03
C SER A 346 9.93 -22.54 -33.76
N GLY A 347 9.89 -21.24 -33.47
CA GLY A 347 8.69 -20.48 -33.12
C GLY A 347 7.81 -20.13 -34.32
N VAL A 348 6.68 -19.49 -34.03
CA VAL A 348 5.72 -19.04 -35.06
C VAL A 348 6.10 -17.60 -35.50
N PRO A 349 6.37 -17.35 -36.79
CA PRO A 349 6.68 -16.00 -37.27
C PRO A 349 5.57 -14.98 -36.93
N GLY A 350 5.96 -13.79 -36.49
CA GLY A 350 5.04 -12.72 -36.11
C GLY A 350 4.25 -12.97 -34.81
N ARG A 351 4.44 -14.10 -34.12
CA ARG A 351 3.69 -14.47 -32.90
C ARG A 351 3.80 -13.42 -31.80
N LEU A 352 4.97 -12.80 -31.67
CA LEU A 352 5.26 -11.81 -30.63
C LEU A 352 5.05 -10.38 -31.15
N HIS A 353 4.24 -10.19 -32.20
CA HIS A 353 3.89 -8.86 -32.68
C HIS A 353 3.27 -8.02 -31.55
N GLY A 354 3.73 -6.77 -31.43
CA GLY A 354 3.34 -5.87 -30.35
C GLY A 354 4.05 -6.12 -29.00
N SER A 355 4.80 -7.21 -28.85
CA SER A 355 5.62 -7.47 -27.66
C SER A 355 6.97 -6.76 -27.72
N ARG A 356 7.59 -6.56 -26.56
CA ARG A 356 8.98 -6.09 -26.43
C ARG A 356 9.83 -7.15 -25.75
N LEU A 357 11.01 -7.42 -26.29
CA LEU A 357 11.97 -8.37 -25.72
C LEU A 357 13.18 -7.58 -25.19
N PHE A 358 13.29 -7.47 -23.87
CA PHE A 358 14.45 -6.90 -23.20
C PHE A 358 15.45 -8.02 -22.90
N VAL A 359 16.63 -7.96 -23.50
CA VAL A 359 17.60 -9.06 -23.44
C VAL A 359 18.93 -8.53 -22.91
N ALA A 360 19.33 -8.98 -21.71
CA ALA A 360 20.62 -8.66 -21.12
C ALA A 360 21.70 -9.62 -21.64
N LEU A 361 22.54 -9.14 -22.56
CA LEU A 361 23.62 -9.91 -23.17
C LEU A 361 24.83 -9.02 -23.49
N PRO A 362 26.07 -9.56 -23.41
CA PRO A 362 27.25 -8.87 -23.90
C PRO A 362 27.10 -8.40 -25.35
N GLU A 363 27.69 -7.25 -25.69
CA GLU A 363 27.57 -6.64 -27.02
C GLU A 363 28.00 -7.60 -28.16
N ALA A 364 28.98 -8.47 -27.89
CA ALA A 364 29.47 -9.48 -28.84
C ALA A 364 28.37 -10.47 -29.31
N LEU A 365 27.34 -10.72 -28.50
CA LEU A 365 26.24 -11.63 -28.83
C LEU A 365 25.00 -10.89 -29.38
N ALA A 366 24.95 -9.57 -29.21
CA ALA A 366 23.75 -8.78 -29.43
C ALA A 366 23.28 -8.79 -30.88
N ARG A 367 24.20 -8.66 -31.85
CA ARG A 367 23.87 -8.60 -33.27
C ARG A 367 23.12 -9.83 -33.74
N ASP A 368 23.64 -11.01 -33.45
CA ASP A 368 23.05 -12.26 -33.93
C ASP A 368 21.70 -12.53 -33.28
N VAL A 369 21.55 -12.22 -32.00
CA VAL A 369 20.27 -12.37 -31.29
C VAL A 369 19.22 -11.43 -31.87
N ARG A 370 19.55 -10.17 -32.16
CA ARG A 370 18.62 -9.25 -32.84
C ARG A 370 18.17 -9.77 -34.20
N VAL A 371 19.08 -10.36 -34.98
CA VAL A 371 18.77 -10.93 -36.29
C VAL A 371 17.82 -12.12 -36.17
N ALA A 372 18.12 -13.07 -35.29
CA ALA A 372 17.30 -14.25 -35.09
C ALA A 372 15.89 -13.90 -34.59
N LEU A 373 15.80 -12.97 -33.63
CA LEU A 373 14.54 -12.55 -33.05
C LEU A 373 13.67 -11.68 -33.98
N LYS A 374 14.20 -11.20 -35.12
CA LYS A 374 13.46 -10.34 -36.06
C LYS A 374 12.18 -11.01 -36.61
N ALA A 375 12.23 -12.31 -36.89
CA ALA A 375 11.10 -13.06 -37.44
C ALA A 375 9.90 -13.16 -36.47
N THR A 376 10.13 -12.94 -35.17
CA THR A 376 9.09 -13.02 -34.14
C THR A 376 8.09 -11.87 -34.20
N GLY A 377 8.44 -10.75 -34.86
CA GLY A 377 7.61 -9.54 -34.92
C GLY A 377 7.69 -8.65 -33.68
N ALA A 378 8.46 -9.03 -32.65
CA ALA A 378 8.65 -8.23 -31.45
C ALA A 378 9.65 -7.07 -31.65
N THR A 379 9.54 -6.05 -30.80
CA THR A 379 10.58 -5.03 -30.67
C THR A 379 11.69 -5.55 -29.77
N VAL A 380 12.90 -5.74 -30.31
CA VAL A 380 14.02 -6.36 -29.58
C VAL A 380 14.98 -5.31 -29.06
N ILE A 381 15.15 -5.26 -27.75
CA ILE A 381 16.01 -4.34 -27.01
C ILE A 381 17.09 -5.17 -26.31
N VAL A 382 18.23 -5.36 -26.98
CA VAL A 382 19.41 -5.96 -26.35
C VAL A 382 20.24 -4.87 -25.67
N PHE A 383 20.72 -5.15 -24.46
CA PHE A 383 21.62 -4.26 -23.72
C PHE A 383 22.70 -5.06 -22.98
N ASP A 384 23.87 -4.45 -22.83
CA ASP A 384 25.00 -5.07 -22.15
C ASP A 384 24.96 -4.76 -20.64
N PRO A 385 24.82 -5.76 -19.75
CA PRO A 385 24.73 -5.53 -18.31
C PRO A 385 26.03 -5.01 -17.69
N SER A 386 27.17 -5.05 -18.40
CA SER A 386 28.42 -4.43 -17.95
C SER A 386 28.40 -2.90 -18.06
N ASN A 387 27.50 -2.34 -18.85
CA ASN A 387 27.34 -0.90 -19.02
C ASN A 387 26.20 -0.37 -18.12
N PRO A 388 26.47 0.62 -17.24
CA PRO A 388 25.42 1.23 -16.44
C PRO A 388 24.34 1.88 -17.30
N ILE A 389 23.07 1.68 -16.93
CA ILE A 389 21.93 2.26 -17.66
C ILE A 389 21.55 3.59 -17.00
N PRO A 390 21.75 4.74 -17.67
CA PRO A 390 21.44 6.04 -17.08
C PRO A 390 19.94 6.16 -16.77
N GLN A 391 19.60 6.98 -15.78
CA GLN A 391 18.20 7.32 -15.55
C GLN A 391 17.66 8.20 -16.69
N ARG A 392 16.38 8.05 -16.99
CA ARG A 392 15.71 8.81 -18.05
C ARG A 392 15.67 10.31 -17.71
N PRO A 393 15.93 11.20 -18.68
CA PRO A 393 15.85 12.64 -18.45
C PRO A 393 14.48 13.12 -17.94
N GLU A 394 13.38 12.49 -18.35
CA GLU A 394 12.05 12.79 -17.83
C GLU A 394 11.95 12.53 -16.31
N ALA A 395 12.38 11.34 -15.88
CA ALA A 395 12.34 10.95 -14.48
C ALA A 395 13.27 11.81 -13.62
N LEU A 396 14.44 12.20 -14.14
CA LEU A 396 15.33 13.15 -13.47
C LEU A 396 14.67 14.52 -13.27
N ARG A 397 13.97 15.04 -14.30
CA ARG A 397 13.21 16.29 -14.18
C ARG A 397 12.10 16.22 -13.13
N GLU A 398 11.34 15.12 -13.10
CA GLU A 398 10.30 14.89 -12.09
C GLU A 398 10.89 14.84 -10.66
N MET A 399 12.11 14.33 -10.51
CA MET A 399 12.85 14.32 -9.24
C MET A 399 13.60 15.64 -8.92
N GLY A 400 13.55 16.62 -9.83
CA GLY A 400 14.24 17.90 -9.69
C GLY A 400 15.77 17.80 -9.81
N VAL A 401 16.30 16.81 -10.53
CA VAL A 401 17.74 16.57 -10.68
C VAL A 401 18.21 16.96 -12.08
N ALA A 402 19.20 17.84 -12.17
CA ALA A 402 19.82 18.21 -13.44
C ALA A 402 20.75 17.08 -13.94
N PRO A 403 20.89 16.86 -15.26
CA PRO A 403 21.71 15.77 -15.81
C PRO A 403 23.19 15.78 -15.37
N ASP A 404 23.76 16.97 -15.15
CA ASP A 404 25.13 17.19 -14.69
C ASP A 404 25.30 17.02 -13.17
N GLN A 405 24.20 16.87 -12.42
CA GLN A 405 24.19 16.70 -10.97
C GLN A 405 23.89 15.26 -10.52
N VAL A 406 23.64 14.34 -11.45
CA VAL A 406 23.21 12.96 -11.15
C VAL A 406 24.12 12.27 -10.15
N ASP A 407 25.44 12.25 -10.39
CA ASP A 407 26.39 11.55 -9.52
C ASP A 407 26.52 12.22 -8.15
N ALA A 408 26.49 13.56 -8.11
CA ALA A 408 26.56 14.33 -6.87
C ALA A 408 25.32 14.09 -6.00
N GLU A 409 24.12 14.14 -6.59
CA GLU A 409 22.85 13.91 -5.90
C GLU A 409 22.71 12.46 -5.43
N ALA A 410 23.09 11.48 -6.25
CA ALA A 410 23.10 10.08 -5.85
C ALA A 410 24.04 9.83 -4.66
N THR A 411 25.26 10.40 -4.70
CA THR A 411 26.25 10.28 -3.63
C THR A 411 25.77 10.95 -2.34
N LYS A 412 25.21 12.16 -2.45
CA LYS A 412 24.64 12.91 -1.32
C LYS A 412 23.49 12.14 -0.68
N ALA A 413 22.57 11.60 -1.47
CA ALA A 413 21.45 10.80 -0.97
C ALA A 413 21.94 9.50 -0.29
N ALA A 414 22.94 8.82 -0.86
CA ALA A 414 23.53 7.63 -0.24
C ALA A 414 24.24 7.94 1.10
N ALA A 415 24.93 9.09 1.18
CA ALA A 415 25.53 9.55 2.43
C ALA A 415 24.47 9.90 3.49
N ALA A 416 23.41 10.61 3.08
CA ALA A 416 22.28 10.93 3.95
C ALA A 416 21.60 9.66 4.48
N ALA A 417 21.40 8.64 3.63
CA ALA A 417 20.83 7.35 4.04
C ALA A 417 21.65 6.70 5.17
N LYS A 418 22.98 6.64 5.02
CA LYS A 418 23.88 6.10 6.05
C LYS A 418 23.82 6.92 7.35
N GLN A 419 23.80 8.24 7.24
CA GLN A 419 23.72 9.12 8.40
C GLN A 419 22.41 8.91 9.16
N PHE A 420 21.27 8.90 8.46
CA PHE A 420 19.96 8.68 9.08
C PHE A 420 19.84 7.29 9.71
N GLU A 421 20.41 6.26 9.10
CA GLU A 421 20.44 4.92 9.70
C GLU A 421 21.29 4.89 10.98
N ALA A 422 22.46 5.54 10.98
CA ALA A 422 23.29 5.67 12.17
C ALA A 422 22.57 6.46 13.28
N ASP A 423 21.86 7.54 12.93
CA ASP A 423 21.04 8.29 13.86
C ASP A 423 19.88 7.45 14.41
N ALA A 424 19.23 6.62 13.58
CA ALA A 424 18.18 5.73 14.05
C ALA A 424 18.68 4.76 15.11
N VAL A 425 19.82 4.10 14.87
CA VAL A 425 20.45 3.18 15.83
C VAL A 425 20.84 3.91 17.12
N ARG A 426 21.42 5.11 17.02
CA ARG A 426 21.80 5.92 18.17
C ARG A 426 20.57 6.35 19.00
N LEU A 427 19.51 6.78 18.33
CA LEU A 427 18.28 7.25 18.98
C LEU A 427 17.51 6.10 19.62
N GLU A 428 17.46 4.94 18.97
CA GLU A 428 16.81 3.73 19.51
C GLU A 428 17.44 3.29 20.84
N ALA A 429 18.76 3.40 20.97
CA ALA A 429 19.47 3.15 22.23
C ALA A 429 19.08 4.11 23.38
N LEU A 430 18.47 5.26 23.08
CA LEU A 430 17.99 6.23 24.07
C LEU A 430 16.50 6.05 24.41
N VAL A 431 15.77 5.25 23.63
CA VAL A 431 14.34 5.03 23.87
C VAL A 431 14.17 4.12 25.09
N PRO A 432 13.38 4.52 26.11
CA PRO A 432 13.06 3.64 27.22
C PRO A 432 12.46 2.32 26.72
N PRO A 433 12.70 1.19 27.39
CA PRO A 433 12.09 -0.08 27.01
C PRO A 433 10.57 0.07 26.92
N GLU A 434 9.94 -0.64 25.98
CA GLU A 434 8.49 -0.70 25.92
C GLU A 434 7.96 -1.17 27.29
N PRO A 435 6.92 -0.52 27.84
CA PRO A 435 6.26 -1.08 29.00
C PRO A 435 5.92 -2.53 28.66
N ALA A 436 6.31 -3.46 29.53
CA ALA A 436 6.01 -4.87 29.31
C ALA A 436 4.51 -4.98 29.10
N ILE A 437 4.10 -5.38 27.89
CA ILE A 437 2.73 -5.80 27.65
C ILE A 437 2.51 -6.89 28.69
N ALA A 438 1.64 -6.65 29.66
CA ALA A 438 1.24 -7.70 30.58
C ALA A 438 0.85 -8.87 29.67
N LYS A 439 1.59 -9.98 29.77
CA LYS A 439 1.17 -11.21 29.11
C LYS A 439 -0.24 -11.45 29.63
N ASN A 440 -1.24 -11.20 28.80
CA ASN A 440 -2.52 -11.86 29.02
C ASN A 440 -2.17 -13.32 28.82
N ASP A 441 -2.03 -14.02 29.94
CA ASP A 441 -1.97 -15.46 29.99
C ASP A 441 -3.31 -15.95 29.42
N GLY A 442 -3.28 -16.38 28.17
CA GLY A 442 -4.45 -16.88 27.47
C GLY A 442 -4.13 -16.97 25.99
N GLU A 443 -4.08 -18.20 25.49
CA GLU A 443 -4.32 -18.54 24.10
C GLU A 443 -5.50 -17.70 23.55
N ASP A 444 -5.53 -17.55 22.22
CA ASP A 444 -6.73 -17.14 21.46
C ASP A 444 -6.93 -15.67 21.09
N THR A 445 -5.91 -14.88 20.79
CA THR A 445 -6.16 -13.67 19.96
C THR A 445 -6.62 -14.02 18.53
N GLU A 446 -6.23 -15.18 18.00
CA GLU A 446 -6.75 -15.69 16.72
C GLU A 446 -8.11 -16.37 16.87
N GLU A 447 -8.37 -17.14 17.94
CA GLU A 447 -9.70 -17.75 18.19
C GLU A 447 -10.73 -16.68 18.61
N ILE A 448 -10.36 -15.66 19.40
CA ILE A 448 -11.27 -14.54 19.71
C ILE A 448 -11.59 -13.73 18.44
N MET A 449 -10.64 -13.53 17.52
CA MET A 449 -10.93 -12.89 16.24
C MET A 449 -11.75 -13.79 15.31
N ALA A 450 -11.50 -15.10 15.30
CA ALA A 450 -12.31 -16.07 14.55
C ALA A 450 -13.74 -16.12 15.11
N ASP A 451 -13.93 -16.17 16.43
CA ASP A 451 -15.22 -16.16 17.11
C ASP A 451 -15.96 -14.83 16.91
N ILE A 452 -15.27 -13.69 16.90
CA ILE A 452 -15.87 -12.39 16.60
C ILE A 452 -16.31 -12.31 15.13
N LEU A 453 -15.51 -12.88 14.20
CA LEU A 453 -15.83 -12.91 12.78
C LEU A 453 -16.95 -13.93 12.47
N GLU A 454 -16.97 -15.07 13.14
CA GLU A 454 -17.99 -16.11 13.01
C GLU A 454 -19.31 -15.64 13.62
N ALA A 455 -19.30 -15.04 14.82
CA ALA A 455 -20.49 -14.41 15.41
C ALA A 455 -21.02 -13.22 14.59
N ALA A 456 -20.15 -12.50 13.87
CA ALA A 456 -20.55 -11.45 12.93
C ALA A 456 -21.15 -12.02 11.64
N ALA A 457 -20.61 -13.13 11.13
CA ALA A 457 -21.13 -13.84 9.97
C ALA A 457 -22.49 -14.51 10.26
N ASP A 458 -22.66 -15.09 11.45
CA ASP A 458 -23.91 -15.69 11.89
C ASP A 458 -25.00 -14.64 12.10
N ARG A 459 -24.67 -13.47 12.69
CA ARG A 459 -25.60 -12.34 12.79
C ARG A 459 -26.00 -11.78 11.43
N ALA A 460 -25.05 -11.67 10.50
CA ALA A 460 -25.35 -11.23 9.14
C ALA A 460 -26.25 -12.22 8.40
N THR A 461 -26.08 -13.52 8.66
CA THR A 461 -26.91 -14.59 8.07
C THR A 461 -28.31 -14.63 8.69
N GLU A 462 -28.45 -14.44 10.01
CA GLU A 462 -29.76 -14.30 10.68
C GLU A 462 -30.51 -13.03 10.26
N GLU A 463 -29.81 -11.92 10.03
CA GLU A 463 -30.42 -10.67 9.55
C GLU A 463 -30.86 -10.75 8.09
N MET A 464 -30.11 -11.46 7.23
CA MET A 464 -30.53 -11.77 5.85
C MET A 464 -31.76 -12.70 5.81
N GLN A 465 -31.80 -13.72 6.68
CA GLN A 465 -32.97 -14.62 6.75
C GLN A 465 -34.22 -13.92 7.30
N LYS A 466 -34.06 -12.88 8.15
CA LYS A 466 -35.17 -12.02 8.58
C LYS A 466 -35.62 -11.02 7.52
N SER A 467 -34.77 -10.62 6.57
CA SER A 467 -35.16 -9.74 5.46
C SER A 467 -35.84 -10.47 4.29
N ASP A 468 -35.66 -11.80 4.20
CA ASP A 468 -36.26 -12.66 3.16
C ASP A 468 -37.58 -13.32 3.60
N ALA A 469 -38.04 -13.09 4.83
CA ALA A 469 -39.39 -13.47 5.23
C ALA A 469 -40.39 -12.51 4.56
N PRO A 470 -41.37 -13.01 3.76
CA PRO A 470 -42.41 -12.15 3.23
C PRO A 470 -43.20 -11.55 4.39
N ASN A 471 -43.35 -10.23 4.41
CA ASN A 471 -44.31 -9.56 5.27
C ASN A 471 -45.72 -10.11 4.96
N ASP A 472 -46.28 -10.89 5.88
CA ASP A 472 -47.72 -10.99 6.09
C ASP A 472 -48.22 -9.81 6.92
#